data_AF-A0A9X8QH69-F1
#
_entry.id   AF-A0A9X8QH69-F1
#
_cell.length_a   1.000
_cell.length_b   1.000
_cell.length_c   1.000
_cell.angle_alpha   90.00
_cell.angle_beta   90.00
_cell.angle_gamma   90.00
#
_symmetry.space_group_name_H-M   'P 1'
#
loop_
_entity.id
_entity.type
_entity.pdbx_description
1 polymer ?
#
loop_
_entity_poly.entity_id
_entity_poly.type
_entity_poly.pdbx_seq_one_letter_code
_entity_poly.pdbx_strand_id
1 'polypeptide(L)' 'MEIQYDAQGRMKYHPNHKKPYTTKELAYICKYYGFVKVKGISLSLGRTETTIRQLVNVLRKNGMLKKYKAMGE' A
#
# COMPACT_ATOMS: atom_id res chain seq x y z
N MET A 1 -19.98 2.04 -6.00
CA MET A 1 -19.88 1.98 -4.52
C MET A 1 -19.41 3.34 -4.05
N GLU A 2 -20.18 3.99 -3.19
CA GLU A 2 -19.77 5.24 -2.54
C GLU A 2 -18.70 4.93 -1.49
N ILE A 3 -17.58 5.67 -1.52
CA ILE A 3 -16.48 5.48 -0.57
C ILE A 3 -16.88 6.10 0.76
N GLN A 4 -17.16 5.26 1.76
CA GLN A 4 -17.41 5.71 3.12
C GLN A 4 -16.10 5.90 3.89
N TYR A 5 -16.03 6.96 4.69
CA TYR A 5 -14.90 7.25 5.56
C TYR A 5 -15.27 7.10 7.04
N ASP A 6 -14.31 6.73 7.87
CA ASP A 6 -14.45 6.80 9.33
C ASP A 6 -14.19 8.22 9.87
N ALA A 7 -14.36 8.40 11.18
CA ALA A 7 -14.13 9.68 11.86
C ALA A 7 -12.67 10.20 11.71
N GLN A 8 -11.73 9.33 11.36
CA GLN A 8 -10.33 9.65 11.12
C GLN A 8 -10.03 9.91 9.62
N GLY A 9 -11.05 9.90 8.76
CA GLY A 9 -10.91 10.16 7.33
C GLY A 9 -10.25 9.02 6.54
N ARG A 10 -10.25 7.80 7.08
CA ARG A 10 -9.76 6.57 6.42
C ARG A 10 -10.94 5.86 5.75
N MET A 11 -10.71 5.20 4.62
CA MET A 11 -11.80 4.45 3.99
C MET A 11 -12.26 3.32 4.91
N LYS A 12 -13.57 3.20 5.10
CA LYS A 12 -14.21 2.19 5.96
C LYS A 12 -14.12 0.79 5.35
N TYR A 13 -14.20 0.70 4.02
CA TYR A 13 -14.10 -0.55 3.27
C TYR A 13 -13.07 -0.43 2.16
N HIS A 14 -12.26 -1.48 2.00
CA HIS A 14 -11.24 -1.58 0.97
C HIS A 14 -11.45 -2.87 0.16
N PRO A 15 -11.55 -2.80 -1.18
CA PRO A 15 -11.95 -3.94 -2.03
C PRO A 15 -10.92 -5.09 -2.06
N ASN A 16 -9.67 -4.84 -1.66
CA ASN A 16 -8.60 -5.85 -1.63
C ASN A 16 -8.23 -6.29 -0.21
N HIS A 17 -9.19 -6.28 0.70
CA HIS A 17 -9.02 -6.87 2.04
C HIS A 17 -8.67 -8.37 1.96
N LYS A 18 -7.68 -8.81 2.76
CA LYS A 18 -7.17 -10.20 2.84
C LYS A 18 -6.62 -10.82 1.55
N LYS A 19 -6.55 -10.09 0.44
CA LYS A 19 -5.93 -10.59 -0.80
C LYS A 19 -4.40 -10.56 -0.71
N PRO A 20 -3.66 -11.46 -1.36
CA PRO A 20 -2.20 -11.34 -1.47
C PRO A 20 -1.81 -10.09 -2.27
N TYR A 21 -0.59 -9.58 -2.06
CA TYR A 21 -0.04 -8.51 -2.91
C TYR A 21 0.58 -9.13 -4.17
N THR A 22 0.24 -8.57 -5.32
CA THR A 22 0.92 -8.87 -6.59
C THR A 22 2.28 -8.18 -6.65
N THR A 23 3.19 -8.69 -7.48
CA THR A 23 4.51 -8.07 -7.71
C THR A 23 4.39 -6.61 -8.17
N LYS A 24 3.39 -6.29 -9.01
CA LYS A 24 3.11 -4.91 -9.47
C LYS A 24 2.69 -4.00 -8.31
N GLU A 25 1.80 -4.47 -7.42
CA GLU A 25 1.43 -3.73 -6.21
C GLU A 25 2.65 -3.51 -5.29
N LEU A 26 3.48 -4.55 -5.09
CA LEU A 26 4.69 -4.44 -4.27
C LEU A 26 5.66 -3.40 -4.84
N ALA A 27 5.90 -3.44 -6.15
CA ALA A 27 6.76 -2.48 -6.84
C ALA A 27 6.20 -1.06 -6.75
N TYR A 28 4.89 -0.88 -6.99
CA TYR A 28 4.21 0.41 -6.85
C TYR A 28 4.35 0.98 -5.43
N ILE A 29 4.06 0.17 -4.41
CA ILE A 29 4.21 0.59 -3.01
C ILE A 29 5.66 1.01 -2.75
N CYS A 30 6.64 0.18 -3.11
CA CYS A 30 8.05 0.49 -2.84
C CYS A 30 8.58 1.71 -3.60
N LYS A 31 8.04 1.99 -4.79
CA LYS A 31 8.38 3.15 -5.61
C LYS A 31 7.88 4.45 -4.98
N TYR A 32 6.62 4.47 -4.54
CA TYR A 32 5.95 5.70 -4.10
C TYR A 32 5.97 5.91 -2.57
N TYR A 33 6.28 4.89 -1.78
CA TYR A 33 6.32 5.02 -0.32
C TYR A 33 7.43 5.96 0.13
N GLY A 34 7.04 7.05 0.79
CA GLY A 34 7.94 8.14 1.20
C GLY A 34 7.94 9.34 0.23
N PHE A 35 7.40 9.18 -0.99
CA PHE A 35 7.23 10.28 -1.95
C PHE A 35 5.80 10.83 -1.95
N VAL A 36 4.81 9.95 -1.85
CA VAL A 36 3.39 10.34 -1.75
C VAL A 36 2.82 9.96 -0.39
N LYS A 37 1.72 10.61 -0.01
CA LYS A 37 0.99 10.25 1.22
C LYS A 37 0.48 8.82 1.10
N VAL A 38 0.60 8.03 2.17
CA VAL A 38 0.14 6.62 2.22
C VAL A 38 -1.34 6.50 1.87
N LYS A 39 -2.15 7.51 2.21
CA LYS A 39 -3.56 7.61 1.80
C LYS A 39 -3.76 7.51 0.27
N GLY A 40 -2.88 8.12 -0.52
CA GLY A 40 -2.92 8.03 -1.99
C GLY A 40 -2.65 6.60 -2.48
N ILE A 41 -1.63 5.95 -1.92
CA ILE A 41 -1.30 4.55 -2.24
C ILE A 41 -2.46 3.61 -1.85
N SER A 42 -3.05 3.85 -0.68
CA SER A 42 -4.22 3.13 -0.16
C SER A 42 -5.40 3.19 -1.12
N LEU A 43 -5.73 4.40 -1.60
CA LEU A 43 -6.80 4.62 -2.57
C LEU A 43 -6.51 3.92 -3.90
N SER A 44 -5.29 4.06 -4.44
CA SER A 44 -4.91 3.44 -5.71
C SER A 44 -4.99 1.92 -5.70
N LEU A 45 -4.63 1.28 -4.58
CA LEU A 45 -4.56 -0.18 -4.48
C LEU A 45 -5.80 -0.80 -3.81
N GLY A 46 -6.71 0.02 -3.27
CA GLY A 46 -7.82 -0.47 -2.48
C GLY A 46 -7.34 -1.28 -1.27
N ARG A 47 -6.31 -0.79 -0.56
CA ARG A 47 -5.69 -1.43 0.61
C ARG A 47 -5.65 -0.45 1.78
N THR A 48 -5.78 -0.92 3.02
CA THR A 48 -5.71 -0.02 4.17
C THR A 48 -4.31 0.60 4.32
N GLU A 49 -4.24 1.85 4.79
CA GLU A 49 -2.96 2.52 5.08
C GLU A 49 -2.11 1.71 6.07
N THR A 50 -2.74 1.11 7.08
CA THR A 50 -2.06 0.27 8.08
C THR A 50 -1.37 -0.92 7.43
N THR A 51 -2.07 -1.64 6.55
CA THR A 51 -1.48 -2.81 5.86
C THR A 51 -0.32 -2.43 4.96
N ILE A 52 -0.36 -1.25 4.32
CA ILE A 52 0.75 -0.75 3.50
C ILE A 52 1.97 -0.44 4.37
N ARG A 53 1.79 0.24 5.51
CA ARG A 53 2.88 0.56 6.45
C ARG A 53 3.52 -0.71 7.01
N GLN A 54 2.70 -1.69 7.40
CA GLN A 54 3.16 -2.99 7.89
C GLN A 54 3.95 -3.74 6.81
N LEU A 55 3.44 -3.80 5.58
CA LEU A 55 4.13 -4.43 4.46
C LEU A 55 5.51 -3.81 4.24
N VAL A 56 5.60 -2.48 4.19
CA VAL A 56 6.89 -1.80 3.99
C VAL A 56 7.88 -2.10 5.12
N ASN A 57 7.41 -2.18 6.36
CA ASN A 57 8.25 -2.57 7.49
C ASN A 57 8.78 -4.00 7.34
N VAL A 58 7.95 -4.95 6.90
CA VAL A 58 8.37 -6.34 6.60
C VAL A 58 9.39 -6.36 5.47
N LEU A 59 9.13 -5.67 4.37
CA LEU A 59 10.05 -5.61 3.23
C LEU A 59 11.39 -4.97 3.59
N ARG A 60 11.39 -3.95 4.46
CA ARG A 60 12.61 -3.32 4.97
C ARG A 60 13.42 -4.28 5.83
N LYS A 61 12.77 -5.00 6.75
CA LYS A 61 13.43 -6.02 7.59
C LYS A 61 14.05 -7.14 6.75
N ASN A 62 13.38 -7.52 5.66
CA ASN A 62 13.84 -8.61 4.78
C ASN A 62 14.82 -8.13 3.68
N GLY A 63 15.21 -6.86 3.64
CA GLY A 63 16.08 -6.30 2.59
C GLY A 63 15.45 -6.21 1.19
N MET A 64 14.14 -6.51 1.07
CA MET A 64 13.42 -6.62 -0.19
C MET A 64 12.91 -5.27 -0.73
N LEU A 65 12.92 -4.22 0.09
CA LEU A 65 12.40 -2.90 -0.28
C LEU A 65 13.09 -2.34 -1.53
N LYS A 66 14.43 -2.41 -1.59
CA LYS A 66 15.22 -1.94 -2.74
C LYS A 66 14.92 -2.77 -4.00
N LYS A 67 14.78 -4.10 -3.84
CA LYS A 67 14.48 -5.03 -4.93
C LYS A 67 13.16 -4.69 -5.63
N TYR A 68 12.08 -4.51 -4.87
CA TYR A 68 10.79 -4.14 -5.47
C TYR A 68 10.76 -2.70 -6.00
N LYS A 69 11.49 -1.77 -5.37
CA LYS A 69 11.61 -0.39 -5.88
C LYS A 69 12.23 -0.34 -7.28
N ALA A 70 13.22 -1.19 -7.56
CA ALA A 70 13.87 -1.29 -8.87
C ALA A 70 13.00 -1.94 -9.96
N MET A 71 11.96 -2.69 -9.59
CA MET A 71 11.04 -3.34 -10.54
C MET A 71 9.87 -2.44 -10.97
N GLY A 72 9.70 -1.27 -10.36
CA GLY A 72 8.59 -0.38 -10.68
C GLY A 72 8.86 0.41 -11.96
N GLU A 73 8.31 -0.05 -13.08
CA GLU A 73 8.21 0.72 -14.34
C GLU A 73 7.51 2.07 -14.12
#